data_AF-A0A7V6XJ57-F1
#
_entry.id   AF-A0A7V6XJ57-F1
#
_cell.length_a   1.000
_cell.length_b   1.000
_cell.length_c   1.000
_cell.angle_alpha   90.00
_cell.angle_beta   90.00
_cell.angle_gamma   90.00
#
_symmetry.space_group_name_H-M   'P 1'
#
loop_
_entity.id
_entity.type
_entity.pdbx_description
1 polymer ?
#
loop_
_entity_poly.entity_id
_entity_poly.type
_entity_poly.pdbx_seq_one_letter_code
_entity_poly.pdbx_strand_id
1 'polypeptide(L)'
;DAILVSQIVTQKNVHITNLTNLVELLEAEGMRDKVILVCGGPRISHELAIELGYDAGFGPGTLAPDVAAFLAMEIAKREGKL
;
A
#
# COMPACT_ATOMS: atom_id res chain seq x y z
N ASP A 1 9.63 -7.62 -4.41
CA ASP A 1 9.80 -6.86 -3.16
C ASP A 1 8.59 -6.01 -2.82
N ALA A 2 8.23 -5.01 -3.65
CA ALA A 2 7.10 -4.12 -3.34
C ALA A 2 6.23 -3.77 -4.54
N ILE A 3 4.96 -3.48 -4.29
CA ILE A 3 3.98 -2.91 -5.23
C ILE A 3 3.50 -1.57 -4.66
N LEU A 4 3.61 -0.51 -5.46
CA LEU A 4 3.15 0.84 -5.13
C LEU A 4 2.00 1.20 -6.08
N VAL A 5 0.81 1.47 -5.55
CA VAL A 5 -0.36 1.88 -6.36
C VAL A 5 -0.84 3.27 -5.97
N SER A 6 -1.14 4.11 -6.96
CA SER A 6 -1.68 5.46 -6.74
C SER A 6 -3.13 5.55 -7.19
N GLN A 7 -4.00 6.14 -6.37
CA GLN A 7 -5.41 6.37 -6.69
C GLN A 7 -5.75 7.86 -6.52
N ILE A 8 -5.94 8.55 -7.65
CA ILE A 8 -6.26 9.98 -7.68
C ILE A 8 -7.77 10.22 -7.70
N VAL A 9 -8.52 9.43 -8.47
CA VAL A 9 -9.96 9.62 -8.65
C VAL A 9 -10.71 8.94 -7.51
N THR A 10 -11.51 9.72 -6.78
CA THR A 10 -12.19 9.27 -5.57
C THR A 10 -13.72 9.31 -5.67
N GLN A 11 -14.25 9.74 -6.82
CA GLN A 11 -15.68 9.83 -7.09
C GLN A 11 -16.38 8.50 -6.79
N LYS A 12 -17.50 8.56 -6.08
CA LYS A 12 -18.29 7.39 -5.65
C LYS A 12 -17.44 6.32 -4.94
N ASN A 13 -16.38 6.72 -4.24
CA ASN A 13 -15.46 5.83 -3.54
C ASN A 13 -14.76 4.79 -4.43
N VAL A 14 -14.60 5.06 -5.73
CA VAL A 14 -14.00 4.08 -6.67
C VAL A 14 -12.59 3.65 -6.27
N HIS A 15 -11.78 4.56 -5.71
CA HIS A 15 -10.48 4.24 -5.13
C HIS A 15 -10.54 3.13 -4.07
N ILE A 16 -11.56 3.10 -3.21
CA ILE A 16 -11.72 2.06 -2.20
C ILE A 16 -11.97 0.73 -2.91
N THR A 17 -12.96 0.67 -3.82
CA THR A 17 -13.26 -0.55 -4.59
C THR A 17 -12.03 -1.06 -5.37
N ASN A 18 -11.29 -0.17 -6.03
CA ASN A 18 -10.09 -0.55 -6.77
C ASN A 18 -9.01 -1.14 -5.86
N LEU A 19 -8.78 -0.51 -4.70
CA LEU A 19 -7.75 -0.93 -3.76
C LEU A 19 -8.12 -2.25 -3.08
N THR A 20 -9.39 -2.44 -2.71
CA THR A 20 -9.92 -3.71 -2.18
C THR A 20 -9.77 -4.83 -3.21
N ASN A 21 -10.21 -4.61 -4.45
CA ASN A 21 -10.11 -5.63 -5.50
C ASN A 21 -8.66 -6.03 -5.77
N LEU A 22 -7.70 -5.10 -5.71
CA LEU A 22 -6.29 -5.44 -5.88
C LEU A 22 -5.79 -6.36 -4.76
N VAL A 23 -6.18 -6.11 -3.51
CA VAL A 23 -5.82 -6.96 -2.38
C VAL A 23 -6.43 -8.35 -2.55
N GLU A 24 -7.72 -8.44 -2.85
CA GLU A 24 -8.41 -9.72 -3.09
C GLU A 24 -7.76 -10.52 -4.24
N LEU A 25 -7.34 -9.86 -5.32
CA LEU A 25 -6.62 -10.50 -6.43
C LEU A 25 -5.26 -11.03 -5.97
N LEU A 26 -4.49 -10.26 -5.21
CA LEU A 26 -3.19 -10.70 -4.69
C LEU A 26 -3.33 -11.86 -3.70
N GLU A 27 -4.40 -11.88 -2.91
CA GLU A 27 -4.71 -13.00 -2.01
C GLU A 27 -5.08 -14.26 -2.80
N ALA A 28 -5.96 -14.14 -3.80
CA ALA A 28 -6.38 -15.25 -4.65
C ALA A 28 -5.21 -15.90 -5.41
N GLU A 29 -4.24 -15.10 -5.85
CA GLU A 29 -3.02 -15.56 -6.52
C GLU A 29 -1.92 -16.00 -5.54
N GLY A 30 -2.15 -15.94 -4.22
CA GLY A 30 -1.16 -16.28 -3.20
C GLY A 30 0.09 -15.40 -3.25
N MET A 31 -0.07 -14.15 -3.67
CA MET A 31 0.98 -13.15 -3.82
C MET A 31 1.00 -12.13 -2.68
N ARG A 32 -0.11 -11.93 -1.95
CA ARG A 32 -0.25 -10.87 -0.94
C ARG A 32 0.87 -10.87 0.09
N ASP A 33 1.23 -12.04 0.62
CA ASP A 33 2.29 -12.16 1.65
C ASP A 33 3.72 -12.08 1.07
N LYS A 34 3.86 -12.19 -0.25
CA LYS A 34 5.16 -12.21 -0.95
C LYS A 34 5.66 -10.81 -1.34
N VAL A 35 4.82 -9.79 -1.18
CA VAL A 35 5.13 -8.41 -1.56
C VAL A 35 4.80 -7.45 -0.44
N ILE A 36 5.53 -6.34 -0.40
CA ILE A 36 5.15 -5.16 0.37
C ILE A 36 4.18 -4.37 -0.48
N LEU A 37 2.95 -4.20 -0.02
CA LEU A 37 1.87 -3.56 -0.77
C LEU A 37 1.55 -2.21 -0.14
N VAL A 38 1.78 -1.12 -0.86
CA VAL A 38 1.48 0.24 -0.37
C VAL A 38 0.63 1.00 -1.38
N CYS A 39 -0.22 1.90 -0.87
CA CYS A 39 -1.03 2.77 -1.71
C CYS A 39 -0.84 4.24 -1.38
N GLY A 40 -1.16 5.11 -2.34
CA GLY A 40 -1.12 6.54 -2.14
C GLY A 40 -2.15 7.30 -2.95
N GLY A 41 -2.37 8.56 -2.58
CA GLY A 41 -3.32 9.42 -3.27
C GLY A 41 -3.89 10.53 -2.38
N PRO A 42 -4.62 11.49 -2.98
CA PRO A 42 -5.10 12.67 -2.27
C PRO A 42 -6.12 12.40 -1.16
N ARG A 43 -6.75 11.22 -1.16
CA ARG A 43 -7.73 10.79 -0.13
C ARG A 43 -7.32 9.48 0.56
N ILE A 44 -6.04 9.14 0.51
CA ILE A 44 -5.49 7.98 1.21
C ILE A 44 -4.88 8.45 2.53
N SER A 45 -5.33 7.86 3.63
CA SER A 45 -4.64 7.92 4.92
C SER A 45 -3.93 6.60 5.19
N HIS A 46 -3.03 6.59 6.17
CA HIS A 46 -2.36 5.36 6.58
C HIS A 46 -3.39 4.36 7.17
N GLU A 47 -4.31 4.82 8.00
CA GLU A 47 -5.33 3.99 8.65
C GLU A 47 -6.25 3.32 7.63
N LEU A 48 -6.71 4.06 6.61
CA LEU A 48 -7.52 3.49 5.53
C LEU A 48 -6.75 2.40 4.78
N ALA A 49 -5.47 2.61 4.51
CA ALA A 49 -4.66 1.62 3.81
C ALA A 49 -4.54 0.31 4.61
N ILE A 50 -4.30 0.41 5.93
CA ILE A 50 -4.25 -0.77 6.82
C ILE A 50 -5.60 -1.51 6.84
N GLU A 51 -6.72 -0.77 6.96
CA GLU A 51 -8.06 -1.36 6.94
C GLU A 51 -8.34 -2.14 5.63
N LEU A 52 -7.84 -1.65 4.51
CA LEU A 52 -7.98 -2.29 3.20
C LEU A 52 -7.00 -3.45 2.97
N GLY A 53 -6.08 -3.72 3.90
CA GLY A 53 -5.11 -4.81 3.78
C GLY A 53 -3.80 -4.42 3.10
N TYR A 54 -3.45 -3.13 3.07
CA TYR A 54 -2.13 -2.64 2.65
C TYR A 54 -1.17 -2.55 3.85
N ASP A 55 0.14 -2.51 3.57
CA ASP A 55 1.18 -2.36 4.59
C ASP A 55 1.38 -0.88 4.99
N ALA A 56 1.10 0.06 4.08
CA ALA A 56 1.07 1.49 4.37
C ALA A 56 0.28 2.31 3.33
N GLY A 57 -0.25 3.45 3.79
CA GLY A 57 -0.88 4.48 2.97
C GLY A 57 -0.10 5.80 2.98
N PHE A 58 -0.02 6.45 1.82
CA PHE A 58 0.72 7.71 1.61
C PHE A 58 -0.17 8.83 1.04
N GLY A 59 -0.42 9.85 1.86
CA GLY A 59 -1.30 10.97 1.51
C GLY A 59 -0.58 12.15 0.82
N PRO A 60 -1.29 13.28 0.63
CA PRO A 60 -0.70 14.53 0.13
C PRO A 60 0.57 14.95 0.88
N GLY A 61 1.56 15.44 0.15
CA GLY A 61 2.82 15.93 0.74
C GLY A 61 3.85 14.83 1.01
N THR A 62 3.51 13.55 0.85
CA THR A 62 4.49 12.46 0.90
C THR A 62 5.54 12.62 -0.18
N LEU A 63 6.81 12.48 0.20
CA LEU A 63 7.95 12.52 -0.70
C LEU A 63 8.52 11.12 -0.93
N ALA A 64 9.31 10.97 -2.00
CA ALA A 64 9.98 9.70 -2.30
C ALA A 64 10.84 9.15 -1.14
N PRO A 65 11.58 9.96 -0.36
CA PRO A 65 12.33 9.47 0.79
C PRO A 65 11.45 8.84 1.88
N ASP A 66 10.24 9.34 2.09
CA ASP A 66 9.32 8.79 3.11
C ASP A 66 8.90 7.36 2.75
N VAL A 67 8.54 7.15 1.48
CA VAL A 67 8.18 5.84 0.95
C VAL A 67 9.39 4.90 0.95
N ALA A 68 10.55 5.40 0.52
CA ALA A 68 11.78 4.61 0.50
C ALA A 68 12.22 4.15 1.90
N ALA A 69 12.11 5.04 2.90
CA ALA A 69 12.41 4.71 4.29
C ALA A 69 11.51 3.58 4.81
N PHE A 70 10.20 3.67 4.55
CA PHE A 70 9.25 2.62 4.91
C PHE A 70 9.61 1.27 4.26
N LEU A 71 9.83 1.26 2.94
CA LEU A 71 10.16 0.03 2.21
C LEU A 71 11.46 -0.60 2.71
N ALA A 72 12.50 0.20 2.95
CA ALA A 72 13.78 -0.30 3.46
C ALA A 72 13.63 -0.95 4.85
N MET A 73 12.86 -0.33 5.76
CA MET A 73 12.58 -0.90 7.07
C MET A 73 11.79 -2.20 6.97
N GLU A 74 10.76 -2.24 6.14
CA GLU A 74 9.90 -3.41 5.99
C GLU A 74 10.63 -4.59 5.34
N ILE A 75 11.50 -4.34 4.36
CA ILE A 75 12.40 -5.35 3.78
C ILE A 75 13.32 -5.92 4.88
N ALA A 76 14.01 -5.06 5.63
CA ALA A 76 14.92 -5.50 6.68
C ALA A 76 14.22 -6.34 7.76
N LYS A 77 12.98 -5.97 8.12
CA LYS A 77 12.13 -6.74 9.05
C LYS A 77 11.77 -8.12 8.48
N ARG A 78 11.35 -8.21 7.22
CA ARG A 78 11.01 -9.50 6.57
C ARG A 78 12.23 -10.41 6.39
N GLU A 79 13.42 -9.84 6.27
CA GLU A 79 14.69 -10.57 6.24
C GLU A 79 15.23 -10.94 7.64
N GLY A 80 14.55 -10.55 8.72
CA GLY A 80 15.00 -10.83 10.10
C GLY A 80 16.25 -10.06 10.52
N LYS A 81 16.52 -8.90 9.88
CA LYS A 81 17.65 -8.02 10.18
C LYS A 81 17.29 -6.92 11.20
N LEU A 82 16.02 -6.87 11.63
CA LEU A 82 15.45 -5.97 12.62
C LEU A 82 14.55 -6.76 13.58
#